data_AF-A0AA38R5M3-F1
#
_entry.id   AF-A0AA38R5M3-F1
#
_cell.length_a   1.000
_cell.length_b   1.000
_cell.length_c   1.000
_cell.angle_alpha   90.00
_cell.angle_beta   90.00
_cell.angle_gamma   90.00
#
_symmetry.space_group_name_H-M   'P 1'
#
loop_
_entity.id
_entity.type
_entity.pdbx_description
1 polymer ?
#
loop_
_entity_poly.entity_id
_entity_poly.type
_entity_poly.pdbx_seq_one_letter_code
_entity_poly.pdbx_strand_id
1 'polypeptide(L)'
;MTEKYLVGIIRVPPSAFTFDAAHGRQEHGAITERLIRVFRRSACRQDDQDNYITGCVDESTYKEILSTLHRSPEALRRTVWEGNPPRIALNNRIVCVDGRQRIAAARRLYATRPAFLREKVKRFSYQTKYADGEIYRTLRSYQRQDEIGLANLIGEWVLQLTPCKEKSLWILLRVDENGNYLRGGIVAALDALLPFVGLWPGFQLGNIHKYLALHCDEQIVRYFEHILAILMKITGGDPSVISCLDFNTIRELQGLAPSDPNDAALITMMMNERLIFSQVKDRALRRVILQNILSLDTIIASFETFHANMRYLSIGMQIITRHILGMKATDFDPSQAQTVDSCLGVAWRPPNPPVIETDQAGEGRFRSLASMGGNLTYQLLFLMAIRRFPRLSNERTLQDTVYCKLVFAPHFFSFPHTRRIAR
;
A
#
# COMPACT_ATOMS: atom_id res chain seq x y z
N MET A 1 -19.25 -24.54 -7.50
CA MET A 1 -20.02 -25.16 -8.61
C MET A 1 -19.18 -25.03 -9.87
N THR A 2 -18.96 -26.01 -10.74
CA THR A 2 -19.26 -27.47 -10.71
C THR A 2 -18.62 -28.08 -11.97
N GLU A 3 -17.58 -28.90 -11.85
CA GLU A 3 -17.02 -29.62 -13.02
C GLU A 3 -18.05 -30.59 -13.64
N LYS A 4 -19.02 -31.04 -12.83
CA LYS A 4 -20.13 -31.93 -13.23
C LYS A 4 -21.06 -31.41 -14.35
N TYR A 5 -21.06 -30.12 -14.65
CA TYR A 5 -21.93 -29.51 -15.68
C TYR A 5 -21.16 -28.87 -16.84
N LEU A 6 -19.85 -29.07 -16.95
CA LEU A 6 -19.07 -28.56 -18.08
C LEU A 6 -19.34 -29.40 -19.34
N VAL A 7 -19.87 -28.76 -20.39
CA VAL A 7 -20.26 -29.43 -21.65
C VAL A 7 -19.20 -29.33 -22.75
N GLY A 8 -18.23 -28.43 -22.63
CA GLY A 8 -17.15 -28.20 -23.60
C GLY A 8 -16.71 -26.74 -23.64
N ILE A 9 -15.80 -26.43 -24.57
CA ILE A 9 -15.26 -25.09 -24.81
C ILE A 9 -15.50 -24.72 -26.28
N ILE A 10 -16.02 -23.52 -26.52
CA ILE A 10 -16.32 -22.98 -27.84
C ILE A 10 -15.78 -21.56 -27.99
N ARG A 11 -15.44 -21.16 -29.23
CA ARG A 11 -15.05 -19.78 -29.57
C ARG A 11 -16.23 -19.07 -30.19
N VAL A 12 -16.59 -17.92 -29.64
CA VAL A 12 -17.78 -17.13 -30.00
C VAL A 12 -17.45 -15.64 -30.11
N PRO A 13 -18.19 -14.85 -30.91
CA PRO A 13 -18.03 -13.40 -30.95
C PRO A 13 -18.48 -12.74 -29.63
N PRO A 14 -18.00 -11.52 -29.30
CA PRO A 14 -18.45 -10.79 -28.11
C PRO A 14 -19.94 -10.43 -28.09
N SER A 15 -20.66 -10.60 -29.20
CA SER A 15 -22.12 -10.48 -29.32
C SER A 15 -22.89 -11.71 -28.82
N ALA A 16 -22.22 -12.84 -28.58
CA ALA A 16 -22.86 -14.05 -28.04
C ALA A 16 -23.32 -13.90 -26.58
N PHE A 17 -22.68 -13.00 -25.83
CA PHE A 17 -22.81 -12.90 -24.38
C PHE A 17 -23.88 -11.89 -23.91
N THR A 18 -24.79 -12.36 -23.06
CA THR A 18 -25.71 -11.58 -22.24
C THR A 18 -25.31 -11.66 -20.76
N PHE A 19 -25.76 -10.71 -19.96
CA PHE A 19 -25.54 -10.67 -18.52
C PHE A 19 -26.88 -10.53 -17.81
N ASP A 20 -27.05 -11.25 -16.71
CA ASP A 20 -28.20 -11.05 -15.84
C ASP A 20 -28.15 -9.63 -15.22
N ALA A 21 -29.23 -8.88 -15.41
CA ALA A 21 -29.38 -7.52 -14.91
C ALA A 21 -29.55 -7.47 -13.37
N ALA A 22 -30.01 -8.57 -12.75
CA ALA A 22 -30.28 -8.63 -11.32
C ALA A 22 -29.06 -9.02 -10.46
N HIS A 23 -28.13 -9.82 -10.98
CA HIS A 23 -27.06 -10.45 -10.18
C HIS A 23 -25.61 -10.14 -10.60
N GLY A 24 -25.40 -9.39 -11.69
CA GLY A 24 -24.06 -9.03 -12.17
C GLY A 24 -23.51 -7.73 -11.58
N ARG A 25 -22.21 -7.68 -11.23
CA ARG A 25 -21.50 -6.43 -10.92
C ARG A 25 -21.74 -5.39 -12.04
N GLN A 26 -21.98 -4.14 -11.68
CA GLN A 26 -22.16 -3.06 -12.64
C GLN A 26 -20.86 -2.78 -13.44
N GLU A 27 -20.98 -2.23 -14.64
CA GLU A 27 -19.81 -1.89 -15.44
C GLU A 27 -19.06 -0.72 -14.79
N HIS A 28 -17.78 -0.92 -14.47
CA HIS A 28 -16.97 0.06 -13.75
C HIS A 28 -15.95 0.67 -14.71
N GLY A 29 -16.20 1.89 -15.19
CA GLY A 29 -15.46 2.52 -16.29
C GLY A 29 -13.93 2.51 -16.12
N ALA A 30 -13.44 2.78 -14.90
CA ALA A 30 -12.00 2.75 -14.58
C ALA A 30 -11.34 1.36 -14.80
N ILE A 31 -12.10 0.27 -14.62
CA ILE A 31 -11.59 -1.10 -14.83
C ILE A 31 -11.71 -1.49 -16.30
N THR A 32 -12.79 -1.08 -16.99
CA THR A 32 -12.91 -1.21 -18.45
C THR A 32 -11.75 -0.50 -19.17
N GLU A 33 -11.40 0.73 -18.79
CA GLU A 33 -10.25 1.47 -19.36
C GLU A 33 -8.88 0.90 -18.97
N ARG A 34 -8.77 0.18 -17.86
CA ARG A 34 -7.57 -0.61 -17.53
C ARG A 34 -7.45 -1.79 -18.49
N LEU A 35 -8.52 -2.57 -18.66
CA LEU A 35 -8.55 -3.73 -19.56
C LEU A 35 -8.33 -3.33 -21.02
N ILE A 36 -8.86 -2.18 -21.46
CA ILE A 36 -8.59 -1.62 -22.79
C ILE A 36 -7.09 -1.34 -22.98
N ARG A 37 -6.42 -0.73 -22.00
CA ARG A 37 -4.96 -0.50 -22.07
C ARG A 37 -4.16 -1.79 -22.10
N VAL A 38 -4.56 -2.81 -21.33
CA VAL A 38 -3.94 -4.15 -21.35
C VAL A 38 -4.10 -4.79 -22.73
N PHE A 39 -5.33 -4.86 -23.26
CA PHE A 39 -5.61 -5.46 -24.56
C PHE A 39 -4.95 -4.70 -25.73
N ARG A 40 -4.81 -3.36 -25.65
CA ARG A 40 -4.07 -2.54 -26.64
C ARG A 40 -2.56 -2.79 -26.62
N ARG A 41 -1.95 -3.00 -25.45
CA ARG A 41 -0.48 -3.13 -25.31
C ARG A 41 0.02 -4.57 -25.42
N SER A 42 -0.76 -5.56 -24.99
CA SER A 42 -0.30 -6.96 -24.83
C SER A 42 -0.84 -7.92 -25.89
N ALA A 43 -1.73 -7.45 -26.77
CA ALA A 43 -2.62 -8.23 -27.65
C ALA A 43 -3.52 -9.23 -26.90
N CYS A 44 -4.81 -9.31 -27.23
CA CYS A 44 -5.69 -10.29 -26.59
C CYS A 44 -5.45 -11.69 -27.17
N ARG A 45 -5.21 -12.68 -26.31
CA ARG A 45 -4.70 -14.02 -26.69
C ARG A 45 -5.72 -15.09 -26.30
N GLN A 46 -6.49 -15.48 -27.31
CA GLN A 46 -7.78 -16.19 -27.18
C GLN A 46 -7.67 -17.67 -26.78
N ASP A 47 -6.47 -18.26 -26.92
CA ASP A 47 -6.23 -19.69 -26.68
C ASP A 47 -5.87 -19.99 -25.21
N ASP A 48 -5.51 -18.98 -24.42
CA ASP A 48 -5.14 -19.15 -23.01
C ASP A 48 -6.38 -19.36 -22.13
N GLN A 49 -6.37 -20.42 -21.31
CA GLN A 49 -7.45 -20.80 -20.40
C GLN A 49 -7.80 -19.69 -19.40
N ASP A 50 -6.84 -18.85 -19.00
CA ASP A 50 -7.06 -17.72 -18.08
C ASP A 50 -7.93 -16.60 -18.68
N ASN A 51 -8.11 -16.59 -20.01
CA ASN A 51 -8.97 -15.66 -20.75
C ASN A 51 -10.36 -16.22 -21.04
N TYR A 52 -10.66 -17.47 -20.67
CA TYR A 52 -11.98 -18.07 -20.90
C TYR A 52 -13.03 -17.42 -19.99
N ILE A 53 -14.25 -17.34 -20.50
CA ILE A 53 -15.40 -16.77 -19.78
C ILE A 53 -16.43 -17.88 -19.62
N THR A 54 -16.73 -18.24 -18.37
CA THR A 54 -17.79 -19.20 -18.06
C THR A 54 -19.15 -18.56 -18.38
N GLY A 55 -19.96 -19.27 -19.17
CA GLY A 55 -21.31 -18.86 -19.52
C GLY A 55 -22.24 -20.07 -19.57
N CYS A 56 -23.49 -19.84 -19.22
CA CYS A 56 -24.56 -20.83 -19.27
C CYS A 56 -25.33 -20.70 -20.59
N VAL A 57 -25.79 -21.85 -21.11
CA VAL A 57 -26.66 -21.95 -22.30
C VAL A 57 -27.85 -22.83 -21.95
N ASP A 58 -29.00 -22.56 -22.57
CA ASP A 58 -30.19 -23.42 -22.46
C ASP A 58 -30.07 -24.69 -23.33
N GLU A 59 -30.96 -25.65 -23.12
CA GLU A 59 -30.94 -26.94 -23.82
C GLU A 59 -31.17 -26.82 -25.33
N SER A 60 -31.99 -25.84 -25.77
CA SER A 60 -32.21 -25.53 -27.19
C SER A 60 -30.92 -25.04 -27.86
N THR A 61 -30.24 -24.08 -27.24
CA THR A 61 -28.96 -23.52 -27.69
C THR A 61 -27.86 -24.59 -27.65
N TYR A 62 -27.88 -25.50 -26.67
CA TYR A 62 -26.95 -26.63 -26.63
C TYR A 62 -27.14 -27.59 -27.81
N LYS A 63 -28.40 -27.95 -28.14
CA LYS A 63 -28.72 -28.77 -29.33
C LYS A 63 -28.34 -28.06 -30.64
N GLU A 64 -28.56 -26.75 -30.72
CA GLU A 64 -28.15 -25.89 -31.85
C GLU A 64 -26.62 -25.88 -32.03
N ILE A 65 -25.85 -25.78 -30.94
CA ILE A 65 -24.38 -25.87 -30.97
C ILE A 65 -23.91 -27.24 -31.52
N LEU A 66 -24.51 -28.34 -31.05
CA LEU A 66 -24.14 -29.69 -31.50
C LEU A 66 -24.46 -29.92 -32.99
N SER A 67 -25.62 -29.44 -33.47
CA SER A 67 -26.02 -29.57 -34.87
C SER A 67 -25.16 -28.74 -35.80
N THR A 68 -24.87 -27.48 -35.44
CA THR A 68 -24.06 -26.54 -36.24
C THR A 68 -22.59 -26.97 -36.32
N LEU A 69 -22.06 -27.61 -35.27
CA LEU A 69 -20.68 -28.09 -35.24
C LEU A 69 -20.51 -29.51 -35.79
N HIS A 70 -21.61 -30.20 -36.13
CA HIS A 70 -21.64 -31.62 -36.50
C HIS A 70 -20.84 -32.52 -35.53
N ARG A 71 -20.98 -32.28 -34.21
CA ARG A 71 -20.22 -32.98 -33.15
C ARG A 71 -21.15 -33.69 -32.18
N SER A 72 -20.71 -34.84 -31.69
CA SER A 72 -21.34 -35.50 -30.55
C SER A 72 -21.05 -34.75 -29.24
N PRO A 73 -21.86 -34.94 -28.17
CA PRO A 73 -21.60 -34.37 -26.85
C PRO A 73 -20.20 -34.70 -26.30
N GLU A 74 -19.69 -35.90 -26.59
CA GLU A 74 -18.36 -36.36 -26.18
C GLU A 74 -17.24 -35.65 -26.95
N ALA A 75 -17.45 -35.43 -28.26
CA ALA A 75 -16.53 -34.67 -29.12
C ALA A 75 -16.52 -33.16 -28.79
N LEU A 76 -17.57 -32.65 -28.13
CA LEU A 76 -17.58 -31.30 -27.56
C LEU A 76 -16.91 -31.28 -26.18
N ARG A 77 -17.15 -32.26 -25.30
CA ARG A 77 -16.47 -32.37 -24.00
C ARG A 77 -14.94 -32.50 -24.11
N ARG A 78 -14.43 -33.22 -25.12
CA ARG A 78 -12.98 -33.37 -25.33
C ARG A 78 -12.25 -32.05 -25.62
N THR A 79 -12.95 -31.01 -26.09
CA THR A 79 -12.37 -29.67 -26.31
C THR A 79 -11.84 -29.00 -25.04
N VAL A 80 -12.25 -29.47 -23.84
CA VAL A 80 -11.70 -29.04 -22.54
C VAL A 80 -10.20 -29.35 -22.43
N TRP A 81 -9.76 -30.43 -23.08
CA TRP A 81 -8.39 -30.97 -22.99
C TRP A 81 -7.60 -30.79 -24.29
N GLU A 82 -8.26 -30.85 -25.45
CA GLU A 82 -7.61 -30.86 -26.77
C GLU A 82 -7.11 -29.49 -27.28
N GLY A 83 -7.25 -28.40 -26.50
CA GLY A 83 -6.63 -27.09 -26.77
C GLY A 83 -7.12 -26.33 -28.02
N ASN A 84 -7.98 -26.94 -28.85
CA ASN A 84 -8.48 -26.37 -30.10
C ASN A 84 -10.02 -26.29 -30.13
N PRO A 85 -10.64 -25.37 -29.36
CA PRO A 85 -12.08 -25.24 -29.30
C PRO A 85 -12.68 -24.75 -30.64
N PRO A 86 -13.78 -25.37 -31.12
CA PRO A 86 -14.43 -25.02 -32.39
C PRO A 86 -15.07 -23.63 -32.34
N ARG A 87 -15.23 -23.02 -33.53
CA ARG A 87 -15.80 -21.67 -33.72
C ARG A 87 -17.27 -21.76 -34.08
N ILE A 88 -18.11 -20.98 -33.43
CA ILE A 88 -19.54 -20.84 -33.75
C ILE A 88 -19.98 -19.38 -33.61
N ALA A 89 -20.86 -18.93 -34.50
CA ALA A 89 -21.49 -17.62 -34.40
C ALA A 89 -22.79 -17.76 -33.60
N LEU A 90 -22.85 -17.14 -32.42
CA LEU A 90 -24.03 -17.04 -31.58
C LEU A 90 -24.26 -15.55 -31.24
N ASN A 91 -25.52 -15.16 -31.06
CA ASN A 91 -25.90 -13.79 -30.68
C ASN A 91 -26.86 -13.84 -29.48
N ASN A 92 -26.47 -13.21 -28.37
CA ASN A 92 -27.24 -13.11 -27.13
C ASN A 92 -27.74 -14.44 -26.50
N ARG A 93 -27.09 -15.58 -26.78
CA ARG A 93 -27.49 -16.92 -26.30
C ARG A 93 -26.69 -17.45 -25.09
N ILE A 94 -25.62 -16.76 -24.67
CA ILE A 94 -24.75 -17.22 -23.57
C ILE A 94 -24.89 -16.26 -22.39
N VAL A 95 -25.49 -16.72 -21.29
CA VAL A 95 -25.67 -15.92 -20.07
C VAL A 95 -24.42 -16.05 -19.19
N CYS A 96 -23.75 -14.93 -18.92
CA CYS A 96 -22.57 -14.87 -18.07
C CYS A 96 -22.85 -14.21 -16.71
N VAL A 97 -22.30 -14.81 -15.65
CA VAL A 97 -22.38 -14.29 -14.27
C VAL A 97 -21.22 -13.33 -13.95
N ASP A 98 -20.06 -13.52 -14.59
CA ASP A 98 -18.88 -12.67 -14.47
C ASP A 98 -18.23 -12.40 -15.86
N GLY A 99 -17.17 -11.59 -15.92
CA GLY A 99 -16.48 -11.22 -17.17
C GLY A 99 -17.02 -9.96 -17.85
N ARG A 100 -18.01 -9.27 -17.25
CA ARG A 100 -18.68 -8.09 -17.82
C ARG A 100 -17.73 -7.00 -18.30
N GLN A 101 -16.69 -6.71 -17.51
CA GLN A 101 -15.69 -5.68 -17.84
C GLN A 101 -14.70 -6.14 -18.92
N ARG A 102 -14.38 -7.46 -18.99
CA ARG A 102 -13.58 -8.05 -20.08
C ARG A 102 -14.35 -7.97 -21.41
N ILE A 103 -15.64 -8.32 -21.41
CA ILE A 103 -16.50 -8.23 -22.60
C ILE A 103 -16.78 -6.78 -23.00
N ALA A 104 -16.96 -5.85 -22.05
CA ALA A 104 -17.08 -4.41 -22.36
C ALA A 104 -15.79 -3.86 -23.00
N ALA A 105 -14.61 -4.20 -22.47
CA ALA A 105 -13.32 -3.81 -23.04
C ALA A 105 -13.09 -4.45 -24.44
N ALA A 106 -13.45 -5.73 -24.61
CA ALA A 106 -13.36 -6.41 -25.91
C ALA A 106 -14.32 -5.80 -26.95
N ARG A 107 -15.57 -5.50 -26.57
CA ARG A 107 -16.53 -4.80 -27.44
C ARG A 107 -15.98 -3.43 -27.88
N ARG A 108 -15.46 -2.62 -26.95
CA ARG A 108 -14.85 -1.30 -27.27
C ARG A 108 -13.60 -1.36 -28.14
N LEU A 109 -12.90 -2.51 -28.19
CA LEU A 109 -11.67 -2.66 -28.98
C LEU A 109 -11.85 -3.37 -30.32
N TYR A 110 -12.82 -4.27 -30.43
CA TYR A 110 -13.00 -5.15 -31.58
C TYR A 110 -14.32 -4.91 -32.34
N ALA A 111 -15.08 -3.85 -31.99
CA ALA A 111 -16.34 -3.47 -32.64
C ALA A 111 -16.26 -3.30 -34.17
N THR A 112 -15.10 -2.96 -34.73
CA THR A 112 -14.94 -2.58 -36.15
C THR A 112 -14.14 -3.56 -37.01
N ARG A 113 -13.61 -4.66 -36.45
CA ARG A 113 -12.96 -5.72 -37.25
C ARG A 113 -13.13 -7.12 -36.63
N PRO A 114 -13.66 -8.12 -37.36
CA PRO A 114 -13.64 -9.53 -36.95
C PRO A 114 -12.23 -10.12 -37.14
N ALA A 115 -11.26 -9.61 -36.40
CA ALA A 115 -9.85 -10.00 -36.49
C ALA A 115 -9.48 -11.01 -35.39
N PHE A 116 -9.18 -12.24 -35.78
CA PHE A 116 -8.61 -13.26 -34.90
C PHE A 116 -7.13 -12.92 -34.62
N LEU A 117 -6.81 -12.53 -33.38
CA LEU A 117 -5.45 -12.18 -32.96
C LEU A 117 -4.73 -13.38 -32.32
N ARG A 118 -3.45 -13.57 -32.68
CA ARG A 118 -2.59 -14.69 -32.27
C ARG A 118 -1.71 -14.35 -31.04
N GLU A 119 -1.58 -15.36 -30.17
CA GLU A 119 -0.31 -15.87 -29.55
C GLU A 119 0.41 -15.14 -28.37
N LYS A 120 0.53 -15.84 -27.21
CA LYS A 120 1.56 -15.75 -26.10
C LYS A 120 1.48 -14.77 -24.89
N VAL A 121 0.35 -14.66 -24.18
CA VAL A 121 0.31 -14.22 -22.75
C VAL A 121 0.29 -15.50 -21.91
N LYS A 122 0.58 -15.39 -20.61
CA LYS A 122 0.18 -16.33 -19.56
C LYS A 122 -0.32 -15.55 -18.33
N ARG A 123 -1.19 -16.18 -17.53
CA ARG A 123 -1.45 -15.88 -16.10
C ARG A 123 -2.02 -14.51 -15.73
N PHE A 124 -3.36 -14.42 -15.77
CA PHE A 124 -4.12 -13.55 -14.86
C PHE A 124 -5.42 -14.22 -14.37
N SER A 125 -5.27 -15.32 -13.64
CA SER A 125 -6.36 -15.98 -12.91
C SER A 125 -6.65 -15.30 -11.56
N TYR A 126 -7.76 -14.56 -11.51
CA TYR A 126 -8.69 -14.48 -10.38
C TYR A 126 -8.18 -14.25 -8.95
N GLN A 127 -7.11 -13.47 -8.74
CA GLN A 127 -6.69 -13.08 -7.39
C GLN A 127 -6.80 -11.57 -7.15
N THR A 128 -7.00 -11.23 -5.88
CA THR A 128 -7.06 -9.86 -5.34
C THR A 128 -5.89 -9.03 -5.85
N LYS A 129 -6.14 -7.75 -6.11
CA LYS A 129 -5.11 -6.79 -6.52
C LYS A 129 -3.98 -6.80 -5.49
N TYR A 130 -2.77 -7.17 -5.92
CA TYR A 130 -1.55 -7.09 -5.11
C TYR A 130 -1.42 -5.72 -4.45
N ALA A 131 -1.04 -5.71 -3.18
CA ALA A 131 -0.70 -4.50 -2.45
C ALA A 131 0.59 -3.88 -3.00
N ASP A 132 0.73 -2.56 -2.84
CA ASP A 132 1.88 -1.83 -3.40
C ASP A 132 3.21 -2.35 -2.84
N GLY A 133 3.24 -2.74 -1.56
CA GLY A 133 4.42 -3.33 -0.92
C GLY A 133 4.75 -4.76 -1.34
N GLU A 134 3.76 -5.57 -1.71
CA GLU A 134 4.02 -6.91 -2.26
C GLU A 134 4.74 -6.80 -3.60
N ILE A 135 4.31 -5.83 -4.43
CA ILE A 135 4.95 -5.50 -5.71
C ILE A 135 6.38 -4.97 -5.45
N TYR A 136 6.57 -4.04 -4.51
CA TYR A 136 7.89 -3.51 -4.15
C TYR A 136 8.84 -4.62 -3.66
N ARG A 137 8.40 -5.42 -2.67
CA ARG A 137 9.18 -6.52 -2.09
C ARG A 137 9.62 -7.52 -3.14
N THR A 138 8.71 -7.91 -4.03
CA THR A 138 8.98 -8.88 -5.09
C THR A 138 9.98 -8.34 -6.11
N LEU A 139 9.83 -7.07 -6.50
CA LEU A 139 10.77 -6.36 -7.37
C LEU A 139 12.17 -6.24 -6.72
N ARG A 140 12.25 -5.96 -5.41
CA ARG A 140 13.52 -5.92 -4.67
C ARG A 140 14.17 -7.29 -4.50
N SER A 141 13.42 -8.37 -4.24
CA SER A 141 14.00 -9.71 -4.17
C SER A 141 14.66 -10.11 -5.50
N TYR A 142 14.04 -9.77 -6.63
CA TYR A 142 14.63 -10.00 -7.95
C TYR A 142 15.87 -9.14 -8.20
N GLN A 143 15.79 -7.83 -7.92
CA GLN A 143 16.94 -6.92 -8.09
C GLN A 143 18.16 -7.28 -7.23
N ARG A 144 17.98 -8.07 -6.16
CA ARG A 144 19.07 -8.53 -5.28
C ARG A 144 19.60 -9.93 -5.60
N GLN A 145 18.98 -10.65 -6.54
CA GLN A 145 19.38 -12.01 -6.94
C GLN A 145 20.22 -12.05 -8.24
N ASP A 146 20.32 -10.92 -8.94
CA ASP A 146 21.23 -10.66 -10.08
C ASP A 146 21.17 -11.68 -11.24
N GLU A 147 20.02 -12.35 -11.41
CA GLU A 147 19.82 -13.32 -12.49
C GLU A 147 19.50 -12.65 -13.84
N ILE A 148 20.31 -12.99 -14.85
CA ILE A 148 20.21 -12.51 -16.22
C ILE A 148 18.93 -13.04 -16.89
N GLY A 149 17.89 -12.22 -16.89
CA GLY A 149 16.56 -12.54 -17.43
C GLY A 149 15.42 -11.78 -16.74
N LEU A 150 15.68 -11.21 -15.56
CA LEU A 150 14.68 -10.58 -14.70
C LEU A 150 14.08 -9.26 -15.21
N ALA A 151 14.65 -8.61 -16.23
CA ALA A 151 14.13 -7.34 -16.76
C ALA A 151 12.66 -7.43 -17.24
N ASN A 152 12.28 -8.56 -17.85
CA ASN A 152 10.89 -8.81 -18.27
C ASN A 152 9.95 -8.99 -17.07
N LEU A 153 10.38 -9.75 -16.06
CA LEU A 153 9.63 -9.97 -14.82
C LEU A 153 9.45 -8.66 -14.03
N ILE A 154 10.49 -7.84 -13.91
CA ILE A 154 10.42 -6.49 -13.32
C ILE A 154 9.38 -5.63 -14.05
N GLY A 155 9.37 -5.67 -15.39
CA GLY A 155 8.34 -5.01 -16.21
C GLY A 155 6.91 -5.50 -15.90
N GLU A 156 6.71 -6.82 -15.78
CA GLU A 156 5.41 -7.43 -15.46
C GLU A 156 4.86 -7.01 -14.09
N TRP A 157 5.72 -6.90 -13.07
CA TRP A 157 5.34 -6.40 -11.74
C TRP A 157 5.03 -4.91 -11.75
N VAL A 158 5.81 -4.10 -12.47
CA VAL A 158 5.57 -2.66 -12.61
C VAL A 158 4.24 -2.38 -13.33
N LEU A 159 3.84 -3.20 -14.31
CA LEU A 159 2.55 -3.10 -15.01
C LEU A 159 1.32 -3.26 -14.10
N GLN A 160 1.45 -3.78 -12.88
CA GLN A 160 0.36 -3.85 -11.90
C GLN A 160 0.11 -2.50 -11.20
N LEU A 161 1.10 -1.60 -11.20
CA LEU A 161 1.00 -0.28 -10.59
C LEU A 161 0.17 0.68 -11.45
N THR A 162 -0.44 1.67 -10.81
CA THR A 162 -0.95 2.84 -11.54
C THR A 162 0.22 3.74 -11.94
N PRO A 163 0.13 4.53 -13.03
CA PRO A 163 1.24 5.38 -13.48
C PRO A 163 1.83 6.30 -12.38
N CYS A 164 1.00 6.80 -11.46
CA CYS A 164 1.46 7.59 -10.32
C CYS A 164 2.29 6.77 -9.31
N LYS A 165 1.94 5.49 -9.09
CA LYS A 165 2.66 4.58 -8.19
C LYS A 165 3.95 4.06 -8.82
N GLU A 166 3.93 3.77 -10.12
CA GLU A 166 5.11 3.50 -10.93
C GLU A 166 6.11 4.67 -10.86
N LYS A 167 5.65 5.91 -11.10
CA LYS A 167 6.49 7.10 -10.92
C LYS A 167 7.03 7.24 -9.49
N SER A 168 6.23 6.89 -8.47
CA SER A 168 6.66 6.93 -7.06
C SER A 168 7.75 5.90 -6.76
N LEU A 169 7.62 4.69 -7.30
CA LEU A 169 8.62 3.63 -7.23
C LEU A 169 9.95 4.07 -7.85
N TRP A 170 9.92 4.63 -9.06
CA TRP A 170 11.13 5.05 -9.76
C TRP A 170 11.77 6.32 -9.17
N ILE A 171 11.03 7.17 -8.46
CA ILE A 171 11.61 8.26 -7.65
C ILE A 171 12.34 7.69 -6.43
N LEU A 172 11.75 6.70 -5.74
CA LEU A 172 12.37 6.03 -4.58
C LEU A 172 13.65 5.25 -4.98
N LEU A 173 13.61 4.55 -6.12
CA LEU A 173 14.72 3.76 -6.65
C LEU A 173 15.62 4.52 -7.64
N ARG A 174 15.59 5.87 -7.63
CA ARG A 174 16.40 6.69 -8.52
C ARG A 174 17.89 6.57 -8.15
N VAL A 175 18.74 6.38 -9.15
CA VAL A 175 20.21 6.32 -9.01
C VAL A 175 20.90 7.59 -9.50
N ASP A 176 22.13 7.81 -9.03
CA ASP A 176 23.09 8.78 -9.54
C ASP A 176 23.83 8.25 -10.79
N GLU A 177 24.78 9.04 -11.30
CA GLU A 177 25.65 8.68 -12.43
C GLU A 177 26.59 7.49 -12.15
N ASN A 178 26.84 7.18 -10.88
CA ASN A 178 27.68 6.07 -10.42
C ASN A 178 26.86 4.80 -10.12
N GLY A 179 25.54 4.83 -10.31
CA GLY A 179 24.62 3.72 -10.02
C GLY A 179 24.17 3.61 -8.56
N ASN A 180 24.54 4.55 -7.68
CA ASN A 180 24.12 4.57 -6.28
C ASN A 180 22.72 5.16 -6.14
N TYR A 181 21.87 4.60 -5.27
CA TYR A 181 20.56 5.17 -5.01
C TYR A 181 20.67 6.56 -4.34
N LEU A 182 20.03 7.59 -4.93
CA LEU A 182 19.93 8.96 -4.38
C LEU A 182 19.18 9.02 -3.04
N ARG A 183 18.53 7.93 -2.64
CA ARG A 183 17.86 7.71 -1.35
C ARG A 183 18.33 6.41 -0.71
N GLY A 184 19.63 6.12 -0.84
CA GLY A 184 20.25 4.85 -0.43
C GLY A 184 19.93 4.42 1.01
N GLY A 185 19.91 5.34 1.98
CA GLY A 185 19.50 5.03 3.36
C GLY A 185 18.06 4.51 3.46
N ILE A 186 17.12 5.13 2.76
CA ILE A 186 15.70 4.70 2.74
C ILE A 186 15.57 3.33 2.05
N VAL A 187 16.27 3.12 0.94
CA VAL A 187 16.26 1.83 0.23
C VAL A 187 16.88 0.73 1.08
N ALA A 188 17.99 1.00 1.78
CA ALA A 188 18.63 0.04 2.69
C ALA A 188 17.73 -0.32 3.89
N ALA A 189 17.06 0.66 4.49
CA ALA A 189 16.13 0.42 5.60
C ALA A 189 14.88 -0.37 5.15
N LEU A 190 14.37 -0.13 3.93
CA LEU A 190 13.31 -0.94 3.33
C LEU A 190 13.78 -2.37 2.98
N ASP A 191 15.00 -2.51 2.46
CA ASP A 191 15.59 -3.82 2.15
C ASP A 191 15.75 -4.68 3.42
N ALA A 192 16.10 -4.08 4.56
CA ALA A 192 16.19 -4.77 5.84
C ALA A 192 14.82 -5.31 6.34
N LEU A 193 13.71 -4.75 5.86
CA LEU A 193 12.34 -5.19 6.19
C LEU A 193 11.80 -6.30 5.25
N LEU A 194 12.51 -6.67 4.18
CA LEU A 194 12.09 -7.70 3.22
C LEU A 194 11.76 -9.09 3.82
N PRO A 195 12.39 -9.55 4.93
CA PRO A 195 12.03 -10.81 5.58
C PRO A 195 10.61 -10.85 6.17
N PHE A 196 10.09 -9.71 6.64
CA PHE A 196 8.85 -9.63 7.41
C PHE A 196 7.62 -9.55 6.50
N VAL A 197 7.24 -10.68 5.88
CA VAL A 197 6.23 -10.75 4.81
C VAL A 197 4.90 -10.07 5.18
N GLY A 198 4.38 -10.29 6.39
CA GLY A 198 3.12 -9.73 6.85
C GLY A 198 3.08 -8.20 6.96
N LEU A 199 4.24 -7.53 6.96
CA LEU A 199 4.33 -6.06 7.03
C LEU A 199 3.95 -5.41 5.69
N TRP A 200 4.34 -6.03 4.57
CA TRP A 200 4.35 -5.40 3.24
C TRP A 200 2.97 -5.03 2.66
N PRO A 201 1.85 -5.71 2.96
CA PRO A 201 0.54 -5.26 2.50
C PRO A 201 0.15 -3.85 3.00
N GLY A 202 0.74 -3.37 4.10
CA GLY A 202 0.54 -2.01 4.62
C GLY A 202 1.39 -0.91 3.95
N PHE A 203 2.36 -1.25 3.08
CA PHE A 203 3.18 -0.25 2.40
C PHE A 203 2.44 0.38 1.22
N GLN A 204 2.36 1.71 1.17
CA GLN A 204 1.58 2.47 0.18
C GLN A 204 2.49 3.31 -0.73
N LEU A 205 2.94 2.75 -1.88
CA LEU A 205 3.71 3.47 -2.91
C LEU A 205 3.05 4.79 -3.35
N GLY A 206 1.70 4.83 -3.32
CA GLY A 206 0.92 6.01 -3.70
C GLY A 206 1.20 7.29 -2.91
N ASN A 207 1.80 7.21 -1.72
CA ASN A 207 2.17 8.38 -0.91
C ASN A 207 3.68 8.65 -0.83
N ILE A 208 4.53 7.70 -1.21
CA ILE A 208 6.00 7.80 -1.06
C ILE A 208 6.59 9.04 -1.74
N HIS A 209 6.15 9.38 -2.96
CA HIS A 209 6.64 10.59 -3.65
C HIS A 209 6.35 11.89 -2.89
N LYS A 210 5.29 11.94 -2.08
CA LYS A 210 4.96 13.11 -1.25
C LYS A 210 5.89 13.20 -0.03
N TYR A 211 6.25 12.06 0.55
CA TYR A 211 7.15 11.99 1.70
C TYR A 211 8.58 12.35 1.31
N LEU A 212 9.07 11.82 0.17
CA LEU A 212 10.39 12.17 -0.35
C LEU A 212 10.50 13.67 -0.71
N ALA A 213 9.39 14.32 -1.09
CA ALA A 213 9.33 15.76 -1.32
C ALA A 213 9.35 16.63 -0.05
N LEU A 214 9.33 16.03 1.15
CA LEU A 214 9.55 16.73 2.42
C LEU A 214 11.05 16.88 2.76
N HIS A 215 11.92 16.14 2.06
CA HIS A 215 13.37 16.09 2.29
C HIS A 215 13.74 15.83 3.77
N CYS A 216 13.01 14.89 4.39
CA CYS A 216 13.15 14.47 5.79
C CYS A 216 13.62 12.99 5.85
N ASP A 217 14.64 12.68 5.06
CA ASP A 217 15.03 11.29 4.76
C ASP A 217 15.54 10.58 6.03
N GLU A 218 16.23 11.28 6.92
CA GLU A 218 16.73 10.77 8.20
C GLU A 218 15.59 10.30 9.11
N GLN A 219 14.47 11.02 9.14
CA GLN A 219 13.31 10.67 9.95
C GLN A 219 12.55 9.48 9.35
N ILE A 220 12.53 9.34 8.01
CA ILE A 220 11.97 8.18 7.32
C ILE A 220 12.82 6.93 7.60
N VAL A 221 14.15 7.02 7.45
CA VAL A 221 15.09 5.93 7.77
C VAL A 221 14.93 5.48 9.21
N ARG A 222 14.99 6.42 10.16
CA ARG A 222 14.86 6.12 11.60
C ARG A 222 13.52 5.47 11.96
N TYR A 223 12.44 5.78 11.24
CA TYR A 223 11.15 5.10 11.45
C TYR A 223 11.17 3.66 10.93
N PHE A 224 11.79 3.39 9.78
CA PHE A 224 11.91 2.02 9.25
C PHE A 224 12.87 1.17 10.09
N GLU A 225 13.96 1.75 10.61
CA GLU A 225 14.83 1.12 11.62
C GLU A 225 14.06 0.81 12.92
N HIS A 226 13.16 1.69 13.34
CA HIS A 226 12.32 1.46 14.52
C HIS A 226 11.31 0.31 14.30
N ILE A 227 10.68 0.21 13.12
CA ILE A 227 9.87 -0.96 12.75
C ILE A 227 10.74 -2.23 12.85
N LEU A 228 11.93 -2.23 12.23
CA LEU A 228 12.84 -3.38 12.26
C LEU A 228 13.19 -3.79 13.69
N ALA A 229 13.55 -2.83 14.55
CA ALA A 229 13.90 -3.09 15.95
C ALA A 229 12.72 -3.70 16.74
N ILE A 230 11.50 -3.19 16.54
CA ILE A 230 10.29 -3.76 17.16
C ILE A 230 10.04 -5.18 16.66
N LEU A 231 10.07 -5.42 15.35
CA LEU A 231 9.79 -6.74 14.80
C LEU A 231 10.87 -7.76 15.22
N MET A 232 12.15 -7.37 15.25
CA MET A 232 13.23 -8.21 15.78
C MET A 232 13.06 -8.51 17.28
N LYS A 233 12.63 -7.54 18.08
CA LYS A 233 12.35 -7.75 19.52
C LYS A 233 11.17 -8.71 19.71
N ILE A 234 10.07 -8.54 18.97
CA ILE A 234 8.90 -9.44 19.01
C ILE A 234 9.30 -10.87 18.64
N THR A 235 10.02 -11.06 17.53
CA THR A 235 10.40 -12.40 17.03
C THR A 235 11.60 -13.02 17.74
N GLY A 236 12.31 -12.26 18.58
CA GLY A 236 13.60 -12.66 19.15
C GLY A 236 14.71 -12.85 18.10
N GLY A 237 14.49 -12.39 16.86
CA GLY A 237 15.36 -12.68 15.71
C GLY A 237 15.27 -14.12 15.18
N ASP A 238 14.38 -14.96 15.69
CA ASP A 238 14.22 -16.36 15.25
C ASP A 238 13.58 -16.42 13.85
N PRO A 239 14.26 -16.97 12.82
CA PRO A 239 13.72 -17.08 11.46
C PRO A 239 12.39 -17.83 11.37
N SER A 240 12.15 -18.82 12.24
CA SER A 240 10.89 -19.57 12.28
C SER A 240 9.74 -18.68 12.74
N VAL A 241 9.97 -17.82 13.74
CA VAL A 241 8.98 -16.85 14.23
C VAL A 241 8.76 -15.72 13.23
N ILE A 242 9.83 -15.23 12.58
CA ILE A 242 9.76 -14.25 11.49
C ILE A 242 8.87 -14.77 10.36
N SER A 243 9.00 -16.05 9.95
CA SER A 243 8.12 -16.64 8.93
C SER A 243 6.65 -16.78 9.34
N CYS A 244 6.37 -16.87 10.65
CA CYS A 244 5.00 -16.94 11.17
C CYS A 244 4.32 -15.57 11.30
N LEU A 245 5.01 -14.47 11.03
CA LEU A 245 4.51 -13.11 11.16
C LEU A 245 3.66 -12.71 9.94
N ASP A 246 2.43 -13.22 9.92
CA ASP A 246 1.47 -12.95 8.84
C ASP A 246 0.82 -11.56 8.92
N PHE A 247 0.14 -11.17 7.83
CA PHE A 247 -0.53 -9.87 7.72
C PHE A 247 -1.61 -9.68 8.80
N ASN A 248 -2.32 -10.73 9.20
CA ASN A 248 -3.32 -10.64 10.26
C ASN A 248 -2.65 -10.28 11.59
N THR A 249 -1.56 -10.96 11.93
CA THR A 249 -0.76 -10.71 13.12
C THR A 249 -0.23 -9.27 13.16
N ILE A 250 0.29 -8.73 12.05
CA ILE A 250 0.69 -7.32 11.98
C ILE A 250 -0.52 -6.38 12.13
N ARG A 251 -1.63 -6.65 11.44
CA ARG A 251 -2.84 -5.80 11.45
C ARG A 251 -3.46 -5.66 12.84
N GLU A 252 -3.52 -6.75 13.61
CA GLU A 252 -4.07 -6.72 14.97
C GLU A 252 -3.11 -6.13 16.01
N LEU A 253 -1.79 -6.21 15.79
CA LEU A 253 -0.80 -5.67 16.74
C LEU A 253 -0.44 -4.21 16.50
N GLN A 254 -0.44 -3.74 15.25
CA GLN A 254 0.03 -2.39 14.92
C GLN A 254 -0.79 -1.30 15.64
N GLY A 255 -0.11 -0.28 16.14
CA GLY A 255 -0.76 0.84 16.84
C GLY A 255 -1.06 0.60 18.31
N LEU A 256 -1.03 -0.66 18.80
CA LEU A 256 -1.14 -0.96 20.23
C LEU A 256 0.15 -0.58 20.97
N ALA A 257 0.04 -0.12 22.21
CA ALA A 257 1.14 0.19 23.13
C ALA A 257 1.17 -0.83 24.27
N PRO A 258 2.07 -1.84 24.26
CA PRO A 258 2.05 -2.91 25.27
C PRO A 258 2.38 -2.47 26.71
N SER A 259 2.82 -1.22 26.88
CA SER A 259 2.96 -0.54 28.18
C SER A 259 1.64 0.00 28.75
N ASP A 260 0.58 0.13 27.94
CA ASP A 260 -0.77 0.43 28.43
C ASP A 260 -1.46 -0.87 28.92
N PRO A 261 -2.10 -0.88 30.11
CA PRO A 261 -2.74 -2.07 30.66
C PRO A 261 -3.88 -2.65 29.79
N ASN A 262 -4.61 -1.84 29.04
CA ASN A 262 -5.73 -2.28 28.21
C ASN A 262 -5.21 -2.98 26.94
N ASP A 263 -4.22 -2.38 26.29
CA ASP A 263 -3.55 -2.96 25.12
C ASP A 263 -2.78 -4.23 25.50
N ALA A 264 -2.10 -4.26 26.65
CA ALA A 264 -1.47 -5.46 27.19
C ALA A 264 -2.47 -6.62 27.43
N ALA A 265 -3.65 -6.31 27.97
CA ALA A 265 -4.74 -7.27 28.15
C ALA A 265 -5.29 -7.78 26.81
N LEU A 266 -5.50 -6.88 25.84
CA LEU A 266 -5.96 -7.20 24.49
C LEU A 266 -4.97 -8.12 23.76
N ILE A 267 -3.68 -7.79 23.78
CA ILE A 267 -2.60 -8.61 23.20
C ILE A 267 -2.57 -10.00 23.84
N THR A 268 -2.71 -10.08 25.16
CA THR A 268 -2.77 -11.35 25.90
C THR A 268 -3.98 -12.19 25.50
N MET A 269 -5.16 -11.57 25.37
CA MET A 269 -6.38 -12.22 24.87
C MET A 269 -6.17 -12.78 23.45
N MET A 270 -5.72 -11.94 22.51
CA MET A 270 -5.47 -12.34 21.12
C MET A 270 -4.44 -13.48 21.00
N MET A 271 -3.42 -13.49 21.86
CA MET A 271 -2.42 -14.57 21.92
C MET A 271 -3.03 -15.88 22.42
N ASN A 272 -3.91 -15.82 23.43
CA ASN A 272 -4.59 -17.00 23.98
C ASN A 272 -5.63 -17.58 23.00
N GLU A 273 -6.39 -16.72 22.33
CA GLU A 273 -7.39 -17.08 21.31
C GLU A 273 -6.79 -17.46 19.95
N ARG A 274 -5.46 -17.33 19.79
CA ARG A 274 -4.70 -17.61 18.56
C ARG A 274 -5.05 -16.73 17.35
N LEU A 275 -5.58 -15.53 17.60
CA LEU A 275 -5.82 -14.51 16.58
C LEU A 275 -4.50 -13.94 16.02
N ILE A 276 -3.47 -13.88 16.86
CA ILE A 276 -2.09 -13.51 16.50
C ILE A 276 -1.14 -14.71 16.59
N PHE A 277 -0.13 -14.73 15.72
CA PHE A 277 0.83 -15.84 15.59
C PHE A 277 0.15 -17.20 15.40
N SER A 278 -0.98 -17.25 14.67
CA SER A 278 -1.85 -18.44 14.54
C SER A 278 -1.10 -19.73 14.14
N GLN A 279 -0.02 -19.57 13.36
CA GLN A 279 0.83 -20.65 12.85
C GLN A 279 1.77 -21.26 13.91
N VAL A 280 2.09 -20.52 14.98
CA VAL A 280 2.97 -20.99 16.07
C VAL A 280 2.19 -21.90 17.01
N LYS A 281 2.41 -23.22 16.86
CA LYS A 281 1.72 -24.27 17.63
C LYS A 281 2.31 -24.53 19.02
N ASP A 282 3.62 -24.33 19.21
CA ASP A 282 4.27 -24.58 20.49
C ASP A 282 3.86 -23.57 21.57
N ARG A 283 3.34 -24.08 22.69
CA ARG A 283 2.90 -23.28 23.84
C ARG A 283 4.05 -22.66 24.62
N ALA A 284 5.28 -23.18 24.54
CA ALA A 284 6.44 -22.55 25.15
C ALA A 284 6.88 -21.32 24.31
N LEU A 285 7.11 -21.50 23.01
CA LEU A 285 7.44 -20.43 22.08
C LEU A 285 6.38 -19.30 22.06
N ARG A 286 5.08 -19.62 22.08
CA ARG A 286 4.01 -18.60 22.21
C ARG A 286 4.15 -17.75 23.47
N ARG A 287 4.57 -18.32 24.61
CA ARG A 287 4.78 -17.56 25.86
C ARG A 287 5.99 -16.63 25.75
N VAL A 288 7.07 -17.07 25.11
CA VAL A 288 8.24 -16.21 24.83
C VAL A 288 7.85 -15.05 23.91
N ILE A 289 7.14 -15.31 22.81
CA ILE A 289 6.66 -14.26 21.89
C ILE A 289 5.75 -13.27 22.63
N LEU A 290 4.83 -13.75 23.47
CA LEU A 290 3.97 -12.86 24.28
C LEU A 290 4.79 -11.97 25.21
N GLN A 291 5.75 -12.55 25.94
CA GLN A 291 6.64 -11.81 26.84
C GLN A 291 7.47 -10.76 26.06
N ASN A 292 7.94 -11.10 24.86
CA ASN A 292 8.66 -10.17 23.99
C ASN A 292 7.77 -8.97 23.60
N ILE A 293 6.53 -9.21 23.18
CA ILE A 293 5.57 -8.14 22.83
C ILE A 293 5.27 -7.27 24.07
N LEU A 294 4.95 -7.88 25.20
CA LEU A 294 4.64 -7.16 26.45
C LEU A 294 5.85 -6.43 27.06
N SER A 295 7.07 -6.72 26.60
CA SER A 295 8.29 -6.00 27.00
C SER A 295 8.52 -4.70 26.20
N LEU A 296 7.65 -4.36 25.25
CA LEU A 296 7.73 -3.12 24.47
C LEU A 296 7.22 -1.93 25.28
N ASP A 297 8.06 -0.90 25.36
CA ASP A 297 7.85 0.40 26.00
C ASP A 297 7.23 1.44 25.04
N THR A 298 6.87 1.01 23.83
CA THR A 298 6.54 1.84 22.67
C THR A 298 5.40 1.20 21.87
N ILE A 299 4.69 2.03 21.10
CA ILE A 299 3.67 1.58 20.14
C ILE A 299 4.30 0.60 19.13
N ILE A 300 3.61 -0.51 18.85
CA ILE A 300 4.01 -1.47 17.82
C ILE A 300 3.90 -0.81 16.44
N ALA A 301 5.05 -0.46 15.85
CA ALA A 301 5.14 0.23 14.59
C ALA A 301 4.98 -0.71 13.38
N SER A 302 4.34 -0.20 12.33
CA SER A 302 4.20 -0.83 11.02
C SER A 302 4.28 0.21 9.89
N PHE A 303 4.16 -0.21 8.62
CA PHE A 303 4.01 0.76 7.53
C PHE A 303 2.71 1.59 7.63
N GLU A 304 1.62 1.05 8.21
CA GLU A 304 0.39 1.81 8.37
C GLU A 304 0.54 2.90 9.45
N THR A 305 1.24 2.61 10.56
CA THR A 305 1.56 3.64 11.58
C THR A 305 2.57 4.65 11.05
N PHE A 306 3.52 4.25 10.18
CA PHE A 306 4.37 5.17 9.42
C PHE A 306 3.52 6.12 8.57
N HIS A 307 2.61 5.59 7.74
CA HIS A 307 1.72 6.39 6.89
C HIS A 307 0.85 7.35 7.72
N ALA A 308 0.37 6.90 8.89
CA ALA A 308 -0.38 7.73 9.82
C ALA A 308 0.47 8.88 10.38
N ASN A 309 1.68 8.58 10.85
CA ASN A 309 2.61 9.56 11.44
C ASN A 309 3.15 10.56 10.42
N MET A 310 3.42 10.12 9.18
CA MET A 310 3.86 11.00 8.10
C MET A 310 2.85 12.11 7.77
N ARG A 311 1.55 11.94 8.08
CA ARG A 311 0.57 13.03 7.96
C ARG A 311 0.93 14.19 8.90
N TYR A 312 1.17 13.90 10.17
CA TYR A 312 1.59 14.89 11.16
C TYR A 312 3.01 15.41 10.86
N LEU A 313 3.95 14.52 10.50
CA LEU A 313 5.32 14.90 10.15
C LEU A 313 5.33 15.94 9.01
N SER A 314 4.49 15.74 7.98
CA SER A 314 4.41 16.65 6.83
C SER A 314 4.06 18.09 7.21
N ILE A 315 3.24 18.30 8.24
CA ILE A 315 2.84 19.64 8.72
C ILE A 315 4.04 20.34 9.36
N GLY A 316 4.73 19.66 10.29
CA GLY A 316 5.91 20.20 10.98
C GLY A 316 7.06 20.49 10.02
N MET A 317 7.34 19.56 9.09
CA MET A 317 8.37 19.75 8.07
C MET A 317 8.06 20.93 7.15
N GLN A 318 6.83 21.07 6.66
CA GLN A 318 6.46 22.21 5.82
C GLN A 318 6.58 23.56 6.56
N ILE A 319 6.26 23.60 7.86
CA ILE A 319 6.42 24.80 8.69
C ILE A 319 7.90 25.15 8.85
N ILE A 320 8.75 24.18 9.20
CA ILE A 320 10.20 24.37 9.34
C ILE A 320 10.80 24.87 8.02
N THR A 321 10.56 24.16 6.92
CA THR A 321 11.12 24.50 5.61
C THR A 321 10.71 25.90 5.17
N ARG A 322 9.44 26.27 5.34
CA ARG A 322 8.92 27.59 4.91
C ARG A 322 9.35 28.74 5.81
N HIS A 323 9.25 28.59 7.13
CA HIS A 323 9.36 29.71 8.08
C HIS A 323 10.71 29.80 8.79
N ILE A 324 11.46 28.69 8.88
CA ILE A 324 12.80 28.67 9.50
C ILE A 324 13.89 28.73 8.44
N LEU A 325 13.80 27.90 7.39
CA LEU A 325 14.78 27.93 6.28
C LEU A 325 14.44 28.98 5.20
N GLY A 326 13.21 29.48 5.14
CA GLY A 326 12.78 30.40 4.08
C GLY A 326 12.63 29.75 2.70
N MET A 327 12.64 28.42 2.64
CA MET A 327 12.69 27.62 1.42
C MET A 327 11.31 27.05 1.02
N LYS A 328 11.21 26.60 -0.23
CA LYS A 328 10.16 25.72 -0.76
C LYS A 328 10.75 24.35 -1.07
N ALA A 329 9.90 23.33 -1.18
CA ALA A 329 10.33 21.97 -1.55
C ALA A 329 11.01 21.87 -2.93
N THR A 330 10.79 22.87 -3.80
CA THR A 330 11.43 23.04 -5.12
C THR A 330 12.85 23.57 -5.06
N ASP A 331 13.27 24.13 -3.92
CA ASP A 331 14.52 24.88 -3.80
C ASP A 331 15.67 23.98 -3.32
N PHE A 332 15.35 22.73 -2.95
CA PHE A 332 16.30 21.66 -2.67
C PHE A 332 16.76 21.04 -3.97
N ASP A 333 18.08 20.92 -4.16
CA ASP A 333 18.63 20.30 -5.37
C ASP A 333 18.31 18.78 -5.39
N PRO A 334 17.53 18.28 -6.38
CA PRO A 334 17.18 16.88 -6.48
C PRO A 334 18.34 15.97 -6.91
N SER A 335 19.53 16.52 -7.18
CA SER A 335 20.78 15.79 -7.44
C SER A 335 21.64 15.61 -6.20
N GLN A 336 21.61 16.54 -5.23
CA GLN A 336 22.53 16.54 -4.08
C GLN A 336 22.02 15.84 -2.82
N ALA A 337 20.85 15.19 -2.89
CA ALA A 337 20.21 14.51 -1.75
C ALA A 337 20.10 15.38 -0.46
N GLN A 338 19.98 16.70 -0.65
CA GLN A 338 19.94 17.68 0.43
C GLN A 338 18.66 17.51 1.28
N THR A 339 18.83 17.43 2.60
CA THR A 339 17.73 17.25 3.56
C THR A 339 17.50 18.51 4.39
N VAL A 340 16.31 18.64 4.99
CA VAL A 340 16.00 19.73 5.94
C VAL A 340 16.95 19.70 7.15
N ASP A 341 17.35 18.53 7.63
CA ASP A 341 18.30 18.39 8.75
C ASP A 341 19.70 18.91 8.34
N SER A 342 20.17 18.57 7.13
CA SER A 342 21.44 19.09 6.59
C SER A 342 21.44 20.63 6.47
N CYS A 343 20.35 21.23 5.96
CA CYS A 343 20.18 22.68 5.88
C CYS A 343 20.16 23.35 7.27
N LEU A 344 19.42 22.78 8.23
CA LEU A 344 19.38 23.28 9.60
C LEU A 344 20.74 23.14 10.29
N GLY A 345 21.49 22.06 10.04
CA GLY A 345 22.84 21.84 10.55
C GLY A 345 23.83 22.92 10.09
N VAL A 346 23.76 23.34 8.83
CA VAL A 346 24.58 24.45 8.28
C VAL A 346 24.13 25.81 8.85
N ALA A 347 22.83 26.02 9.06
CA ALA A 347 22.30 27.25 9.64
C ALA A 347 22.49 27.36 11.17
N TRP A 348 22.69 26.22 11.85
CA TRP A 348 22.69 26.15 13.31
C TRP A 348 23.87 26.87 13.94
N ARG A 349 23.57 27.68 14.96
CA ARG A 349 24.55 28.31 15.84
C ARG A 349 24.07 28.12 17.28
N PRO A 350 24.91 27.62 18.21
CA PRO A 350 24.48 27.39 19.58
C PRO A 350 24.09 28.73 20.25
N PRO A 351 22.88 28.86 20.82
CA PRO A 351 22.48 30.05 21.55
C PRO A 351 23.34 30.23 22.81
N ASN A 352 23.63 31.49 23.13
CA ASN A 352 24.39 31.86 24.33
C ASN A 352 23.63 32.95 25.13
N PRO A 353 23.10 32.65 26.33
CA PRO A 353 23.03 31.32 26.95
C PRO A 353 22.04 30.39 26.21
N PRO A 354 22.25 29.07 26.21
CA PRO A 354 21.27 28.15 25.67
C PRO A 354 20.10 28.00 26.64
N VAL A 355 18.87 28.12 26.12
CA VAL A 355 17.63 28.12 26.91
C VAL A 355 16.53 27.28 26.26
N ILE A 356 15.68 26.65 27.07
CA ILE A 356 14.53 25.86 26.62
C ILE A 356 13.25 26.26 27.36
N GLU A 357 12.11 26.20 26.67
CA GLU A 357 10.78 26.27 27.28
C GLU A 357 10.45 24.89 27.92
N THR A 358 9.89 24.88 29.12
CA THR A 358 9.51 23.63 29.84
C THR A 358 8.14 23.80 30.49
N ASP A 359 7.37 22.73 30.62
CA ASP A 359 6.02 22.79 31.22
C ASP A 359 6.05 23.24 32.69
N GLN A 360 7.08 22.79 33.44
CA GLN A 360 7.36 23.19 34.82
C GLN A 360 7.60 24.70 34.97
N ALA A 361 8.11 25.37 33.92
CA ALA A 361 8.27 26.82 33.93
C ALA A 361 6.93 27.53 33.61
N GLY A 362 6.16 26.99 32.67
CA GLY A 362 4.93 27.57 32.09
C GLY A 362 5.18 28.19 30.71
N GLU A 363 4.12 28.37 29.90
CA GLU A 363 4.27 28.95 28.54
C GLU A 363 4.96 30.32 28.59
N GLY A 364 5.95 30.52 27.71
CA GLY A 364 6.75 31.74 27.60
C GLY A 364 7.85 31.89 28.67
N ARG A 365 8.12 30.87 29.49
CA ARG A 365 9.22 30.89 30.48
C ARG A 365 10.29 29.86 30.14
N PHE A 366 11.54 30.30 30.25
CA PHE A 366 12.69 29.57 29.76
C PHE A 366 13.65 29.17 30.89
N ARG A 367 14.23 27.99 30.78
CA ARG A 367 15.27 27.46 31.67
C ARG A 367 16.59 27.37 30.91
N SER A 368 17.69 27.82 31.54
CA SER A 368 19.04 27.69 30.95
C SER A 368 19.55 26.25 31.02
N LEU A 369 20.29 25.84 29.99
CA LEU A 369 21.00 24.57 29.88
C LEU A 369 22.52 24.77 29.98
N ALA A 370 23.26 23.70 30.25
CA ALA A 370 24.72 23.70 30.13
C ALA A 370 25.19 23.73 28.66
N SER A 371 24.43 23.09 27.77
CA SER A 371 24.72 23.00 26.33
C SER A 371 23.46 22.65 25.53
N MET A 372 23.37 23.07 24.27
CA MET A 372 22.31 22.67 23.35
C MET A 372 22.92 22.17 22.02
N GLY A 373 22.72 20.89 21.72
CA GLY A 373 23.15 20.27 20.46
C GLY A 373 22.07 20.35 19.38
N GLY A 374 22.47 20.33 18.11
CA GLY A 374 21.56 20.52 16.96
C GLY A 374 20.38 19.54 16.91
N ASN A 375 20.55 18.29 17.34
CA ASN A 375 19.46 17.31 17.40
C ASN A 375 18.35 17.72 18.41
N LEU A 376 18.73 18.23 19.59
CA LEU A 376 17.76 18.75 20.56
C LEU A 376 17.05 19.98 19.99
N THR A 377 17.78 20.88 19.31
CA THR A 377 17.18 22.02 18.61
C THR A 377 16.17 21.57 17.55
N TYR A 378 16.52 20.60 16.71
CA TYR A 378 15.63 20.05 15.69
C TYR A 378 14.33 19.54 16.31
N GLN A 379 14.43 18.76 17.40
CA GLN A 379 13.27 18.26 18.14
C GLN A 379 12.41 19.40 18.70
N LEU A 380 13.02 20.42 19.31
CA LEU A 380 12.31 21.58 19.87
C LEU A 380 11.63 22.42 18.78
N LEU A 381 12.29 22.66 17.64
CA LEU A 381 11.73 23.35 16.48
C LEU A 381 10.53 22.57 15.91
N PHE A 382 10.64 21.25 15.81
CA PHE A 382 9.57 20.40 15.33
C PHE A 382 8.37 20.38 16.30
N LEU A 383 8.61 20.25 17.60
CA LEU A 383 7.57 20.34 18.63
C LEU A 383 6.89 21.72 18.65
N MET A 384 7.65 22.81 18.48
CA MET A 384 7.11 24.16 18.35
C MET A 384 6.24 24.30 17.09
N ALA A 385 6.73 23.82 15.94
CA ALA A 385 6.03 23.85 14.66
C ALA A 385 4.68 23.13 14.74
N ILE A 386 4.65 21.92 15.31
CA ILE A 386 3.40 21.18 15.53
C ILE A 386 2.53 21.86 16.58
N ARG A 387 3.05 22.32 17.72
CA ARG A 387 2.25 23.00 18.77
C ARG A 387 1.58 24.28 18.27
N ARG A 388 2.20 25.00 17.33
CA ARG A 388 1.69 26.26 16.76
C ARG A 388 1.14 26.10 15.33
N PHE A 389 0.96 24.86 14.83
CA PHE A 389 0.55 24.60 13.44
C PHE A 389 -0.69 25.36 12.93
N PRO A 390 -1.75 25.61 13.72
CA PRO A 390 -2.94 26.31 13.24
C PRO A 390 -2.71 27.80 12.97
N ARG A 391 -1.57 28.36 13.42
CA ARG A 391 -1.14 29.73 13.15
C ARG A 391 -0.04 29.81 12.10
N LEU A 392 0.67 28.71 11.84
CA LEU A 392 1.83 28.65 10.95
C LEU A 392 1.55 27.93 9.62
N SER A 393 0.39 27.30 9.48
CA SER A 393 -0.03 26.58 8.27
C SER A 393 -1.50 26.82 7.95
N ASN A 394 -1.90 26.51 6.72
CA ASN A 394 -3.31 26.51 6.30
C ASN A 394 -4.02 25.17 6.62
N GLU A 395 -3.29 24.20 7.17
CA GLU A 395 -3.83 22.91 7.56
C GLU A 395 -4.78 23.09 8.75
N ARG A 396 -5.93 22.44 8.68
CA ARG A 396 -6.95 22.49 9.72
C ARG A 396 -6.97 21.14 10.44
N THR A 397 -7.26 21.17 11.74
CA THR A 397 -7.71 19.96 12.43
C THR A 397 -8.89 19.37 11.66
N LEU A 398 -8.94 18.04 11.55
CA LEU A 398 -10.19 17.37 11.23
C LEU A 398 -11.25 17.91 12.20
N GLN A 399 -12.29 18.54 11.67
CA GLN A 399 -13.44 18.93 12.46
C GLN A 399 -14.22 17.65 12.72
N ASP A 400 -14.28 17.23 13.97
CA ASP A 400 -15.26 16.21 14.38
C ASP A 400 -16.63 16.69 13.91
N THR A 401 -17.30 15.86 13.11
CA THR A 401 -18.55 16.20 12.41
C THR A 401 -19.75 16.45 13.33
N VAL A 402 -19.51 16.51 14.64
CA VAL A 402 -20.48 16.66 15.72
C VAL A 402 -20.45 18.06 16.37
N TYR A 403 -19.42 18.89 16.13
CA TYR A 403 -19.32 20.22 16.75
C TYR A 403 -19.53 21.40 15.78
N CYS A 404 -20.42 22.31 16.17
CA CYS A 404 -20.82 23.47 15.37
C CYS A 404 -19.67 24.45 15.10
N LYS A 405 -19.78 25.19 13.99
CA LYS A 405 -18.88 26.32 13.66
C LYS A 405 -18.80 27.33 14.81
N LEU A 406 -17.68 27.35 15.53
CA LEU A 406 -17.27 28.52 16.31
C LEU A 406 -16.81 29.63 15.35
N VAL A 407 -17.71 30.56 15.07
CA VAL A 407 -17.39 31.82 14.39
C VAL A 407 -16.76 32.75 15.42
N PHE A 408 -15.44 32.92 15.35
CA PHE A 408 -14.74 33.92 16.17
C PHE A 408 -15.00 35.32 15.61
N ALA A 409 -15.76 36.13 16.34
CA ALA A 409 -15.85 37.56 16.10
C ALA A 409 -14.54 38.26 16.54
N PRO A 410 -14.08 39.35 15.88
CA PRO A 410 -12.69 39.83 16.02
C PRO A 410 -12.33 40.54 17.33
N HIS A 411 -13.29 40.69 18.25
CA HIS A 411 -13.12 41.49 19.46
C HIS A 411 -13.69 40.74 20.67
N PHE A 412 -12.82 40.10 21.46
CA PHE A 412 -12.83 40.08 22.93
C PHE A 412 -11.68 39.21 23.44
N PHE A 413 -10.59 39.86 23.86
CA PHE A 413 -9.59 39.23 24.73
C PHE A 413 -10.09 39.31 26.19
N SER A 414 -10.40 38.17 26.80
CA SER A 414 -10.13 37.98 28.24
C SER A 414 -10.10 36.48 28.56
N PHE A 415 -9.02 36.04 29.21
CA PHE A 415 -9.03 34.82 30.02
C PHE A 415 -9.41 35.22 31.44
N PRO A 416 -10.21 34.40 32.13
CA PRO A 416 -9.91 34.09 33.52
C PRO A 416 -9.84 32.58 33.78
N HIS A 417 -8.93 32.20 34.68
CA HIS A 417 -8.93 30.86 35.29
C HIS A 417 -10.25 30.61 36.03
N THR A 418 -10.84 29.41 35.91
CA THR A 418 -11.26 28.63 37.08
C THR A 418 -11.54 27.14 36.80
N ARG A 419 -10.90 26.29 37.62
CA ARG A 419 -11.44 25.10 38.31
C ARG A 419 -12.59 24.28 37.68
N ARG A 420 -12.28 22.99 37.42
CA ARG A 420 -12.83 21.80 38.13
C ARG A 420 -14.36 21.64 38.19
N ILE A 421 -14.92 20.60 37.54
CA ILE A 421 -15.76 19.51 38.13
C ILE A 421 -16.37 18.60 37.02
N ALA A 422 -16.62 17.34 37.42
CA ALA A 422 -17.35 16.23 36.77
C ALA A 422 -18.53 16.58 35.82
N ARG A 423 -18.97 15.69 34.91
CA ARG A 423 -18.97 14.21 34.93
C ARG A 423 -18.53 13.59 33.61
#